data_AF-A0A2V6YHD7-F1
#
_entry.id   AF-A0A2V6YHD7-F1
#
_cell.length_a   1.000
_cell.length_b   1.000
_cell.length_c   1.000
_cell.angle_alpha   90.00
_cell.angle_beta   90.00
_cell.angle_gamma   90.00
#
_symmetry.space_group_name_H-M   'P 1'
#
loop_
_entity.id
_entity.type
_entity.pdbx_description
1 polymer ?
#
loop_
_entity_poly.entity_id
_entity_poly.type
_entity_poly.pdbx_seq_one_letter_code
_entity_poly.pdbx_strand_id
1 'polypeptide(L)'
;MLGFDAAVPQFEALGAQVVGVSADHFATLAAWQKANPIHHLLLSDFRRQMLPTYGAMETSEQSPIFRYAKRAYFIIDRNGVVKWIKVMDNPLDLLNPDDVLKALKAAA
;
A
#
# COMPACT_ATOMS: atom_id res chain seq x y z
N MET A 1 -11.21 -0.85 14.03
CA MET A 1 -10.43 0.26 13.44
C MET A 1 -10.54 0.15 11.93
N LEU A 2 -11.21 1.09 11.26
CA LEU A 2 -11.52 1.05 9.82
C LEU A 2 -10.32 1.42 8.91
N GLY A 3 -9.09 1.39 9.45
CA GLY A 3 -7.85 1.56 8.70
C GLY A 3 -7.85 2.77 7.74
N PHE A 4 -7.33 2.54 6.53
CA PHE A 4 -7.32 3.53 5.45
C PHE A 4 -8.71 3.82 4.89
N ASP A 5 -9.66 2.89 4.96
CA ASP A 5 -11.00 3.07 4.39
C ASP A 5 -11.76 4.24 5.01
N ALA A 6 -11.59 4.49 6.31
CA ALA A 6 -12.17 5.68 6.95
C ALA A 6 -11.56 7.01 6.45
N ALA A 7 -10.31 6.97 5.96
CA ALA A 7 -9.59 8.14 5.50
C ALA A 7 -9.69 8.36 3.97
N VAL A 8 -10.21 7.38 3.21
CA VAL A 8 -10.37 7.47 1.73
C VAL A 8 -11.01 8.79 1.29
N PRO A 9 -12.12 9.29 1.88
CA PRO A 9 -12.72 10.56 1.46
C PRO A 9 -11.77 11.76 1.57
N GLN A 10 -10.80 11.72 2.48
CA GLN A 10 -9.81 12.79 2.67
C GLN A 10 -8.75 12.76 1.58
N PHE A 11 -8.35 11.58 1.11
CA PHE A 11 -7.47 11.43 -0.05
C PHE A 11 -8.18 11.87 -1.34
N GLU A 12 -9.43 11.48 -1.52
CA GLU A 12 -10.25 11.86 -2.68
C GLU A 12 -10.47 13.37 -2.75
N ALA A 13 -10.71 14.03 -1.61
CA ALA A 13 -10.82 15.49 -1.53
C ALA A 13 -9.54 16.22 -1.96
N LEU A 14 -8.38 15.57 -1.85
CA LEU A 14 -7.08 16.06 -2.35
C LEU A 14 -6.80 15.63 -3.80
N GLY A 15 -7.74 14.96 -4.46
CA GLY A 15 -7.58 14.44 -5.83
C GLY A 15 -6.64 13.25 -5.94
N ALA A 16 -6.45 12.49 -4.85
CA ALA A 16 -5.64 11.28 -4.80
C ALA A 16 -6.50 10.02 -4.64
N GLN A 17 -6.08 8.92 -5.27
CA GLN A 17 -6.72 7.62 -5.14
C GLN A 17 -5.88 6.72 -4.24
N VAL A 18 -6.52 6.06 -3.27
CA VAL A 18 -5.87 5.04 -2.44
C VAL A 18 -5.95 3.68 -3.12
N VAL A 19 -4.80 3.01 -3.23
CA VAL A 19 -4.68 1.67 -3.81
C VAL A 19 -3.83 0.79 -2.89
N GLY A 20 -4.42 -0.29 -2.38
CA GLY A 20 -3.71 -1.31 -1.62
C GLY A 20 -3.06 -2.33 -2.56
N VAL A 21 -1.82 -2.73 -2.28
CA VAL A 21 -1.09 -3.70 -3.12
C VAL A 21 -0.51 -4.80 -2.24
N SER A 22 -0.63 -6.05 -2.66
CA SER A 22 -0.02 -7.20 -1.98
C SER A 22 0.46 -8.25 -2.99
N ALA A 23 1.21 -9.25 -2.51
CA ALA A 23 1.63 -10.40 -3.30
C ALA A 23 0.56 -11.52 -3.35
N ASP A 24 -0.62 -11.31 -2.75
CA ASP A 24 -1.70 -12.29 -2.73
C ASP A 24 -2.37 -12.42 -4.10
N HIS A 25 -2.97 -13.59 -4.36
CA HIS A 25 -3.71 -13.82 -5.58
C HIS A 25 -5.02 -13.01 -5.61
N PHE A 26 -5.47 -12.60 -6.80
CA PHE A 26 -6.69 -11.79 -6.96
C PHE A 26 -7.92 -12.40 -6.27
N ALA A 27 -8.05 -13.74 -6.30
CA ALA A 27 -9.16 -14.44 -5.67
C ALA A 27 -9.15 -14.29 -4.13
N THR A 28 -7.96 -14.29 -3.52
CA THR A 28 -7.77 -14.05 -2.09
C THR A 28 -8.15 -12.62 -1.73
N LEU A 29 -7.71 -11.64 -2.52
CA LEU A 29 -8.06 -10.23 -2.32
C LEU A 29 -9.56 -9.98 -2.49
N ALA A 30 -10.19 -10.62 -3.47
CA ALA A 30 -11.64 -10.52 -3.67
C ALA A 30 -12.43 -11.11 -2.49
N ALA A 31 -11.97 -12.24 -1.92
CA ALA A 31 -12.57 -12.80 -0.71
C ALA A 31 -12.35 -11.89 0.50
N TRP A 32 -11.14 -11.35 0.67
CA TRP A 32 -10.79 -10.40 1.73
C TRP A 32 -11.64 -9.14 1.68
N GLN A 33 -11.84 -8.57 0.48
CA GLN A 33 -12.68 -7.39 0.28
C GLN A 33 -14.16 -7.66 0.55
N LYS A 34 -14.66 -8.89 0.31
CA LYS A 34 -16.03 -9.27 0.67
C LYS A 34 -16.23 -9.45 2.18
N ALA A 35 -15.18 -9.92 2.87
CA ALA A 35 -15.23 -10.21 4.30
C ALA A 35 -15.01 -8.97 5.19
N ASN A 36 -14.46 -7.90 4.64
CA ASN A 36 -14.10 -6.68 5.37
C ASN A 36 -14.71 -5.44 4.72
N PRO A 37 -14.99 -4.35 5.46
CA PRO A 37 -15.52 -3.10 4.91
C PRO A 37 -14.43 -2.30 4.17
N ILE A 38 -13.90 -2.88 3.09
CA ILE A 38 -12.82 -2.31 2.26
C ILE A 38 -13.40 -1.79 0.96
N HIS A 39 -13.29 -0.48 0.74
CA HIS A 39 -13.84 0.24 -0.40
C HIS A 39 -12.77 0.74 -1.37
N HIS A 40 -11.52 0.90 -0.90
CA HIS A 40 -10.41 1.25 -1.79
C HIS A 40 -10.01 0.08 -2.71
N LEU A 41 -9.33 0.42 -3.81
CA LEU A 41 -8.90 -0.57 -4.80
C LEU A 41 -7.79 -1.46 -4.23
N LEU A 42 -7.87 -2.76 -4.50
CA LEU A 42 -6.82 -3.73 -4.16
C LEU A 42 -6.19 -4.30 -5.44
N LEU A 43 -4.86 -4.26 -5.54
CA LEU A 43 -4.09 -4.86 -6.62
C LEU A 43 -3.31 -6.06 -6.13
N SER A 44 -3.27 -7.08 -6.98
CA SER A 44 -2.52 -8.32 -6.78
C SER A 44 -1.24 -8.27 -7.61
N ASP A 45 -0.09 -8.07 -6.96
CA ASP A 45 1.24 -8.31 -7.55
C ASP A 45 1.68 -9.76 -7.33
N PHE A 46 0.82 -10.71 -7.66
CA PHE A 46 1.05 -12.15 -7.47
C PHE A 46 2.32 -12.64 -8.20
N ARG A 47 2.63 -12.03 -9.35
CA ARG A 47 3.84 -12.30 -10.13
C ARG A 47 5.09 -11.62 -9.57
N ARG A 48 4.97 -10.76 -8.54
CA ARG A 48 6.06 -10.06 -7.87
C ARG A 48 6.93 -9.28 -8.85
N GLN A 49 6.30 -8.48 -9.70
CA GLN A 49 6.99 -7.63 -10.67
C GLN A 49 7.19 -6.21 -10.12
N MET A 50 6.17 -5.70 -9.42
CA MET A 50 6.17 -4.35 -8.86
C MET A 50 6.97 -4.30 -7.56
N LEU A 51 6.70 -5.22 -6.62
CA LEU A 51 7.29 -5.20 -5.27
C LEU A 51 8.83 -5.20 -5.27
N PRO A 52 9.54 -6.03 -6.07
CA PRO A 52 10.99 -5.94 -6.16
C PRO A 52 11.47 -4.62 -6.77
N THR A 53 10.82 -4.16 -7.84
CA THR A 53 11.18 -2.93 -8.56
C THR A 53 11.04 -1.70 -7.67
N TYR A 54 10.07 -1.71 -6.77
CA TYR A 54 9.79 -0.63 -5.81
C TYR A 54 10.60 -0.75 -4.51
N GLY A 55 11.46 -1.77 -4.38
CA GLY A 55 12.20 -2.04 -3.13
C GLY A 55 11.29 -2.42 -1.95
N ALA A 56 10.04 -2.80 -2.24
CA ALA A 56 8.99 -3.09 -1.26
C ALA A 56 8.85 -4.59 -0.98
N MET A 57 9.86 -5.40 -1.31
CA MET A 57 9.82 -6.84 -1.13
C MET A 57 10.85 -7.28 -0.09
N GLU A 58 10.45 -8.16 0.82
CA GLU A 58 11.39 -8.86 1.68
C GLU A 58 11.96 -10.07 0.95
N THR A 59 13.28 -10.15 0.82
CA THR A 59 13.98 -11.20 0.09
C THR A 59 14.92 -12.02 0.96
N SER A 60 15.11 -11.64 2.22
CA SER A 60 15.90 -12.38 3.20
C SER A 60 15.27 -13.75 3.49
N GLU A 61 16.06 -14.80 3.32
CA GLU A 61 15.70 -16.16 3.73
C GLU A 61 15.61 -16.33 5.25
N GLN A 62 16.17 -15.37 6.01
CA GLN A 62 16.10 -15.35 7.48
C GLN A 62 14.79 -14.74 7.99
N SER A 63 14.01 -14.10 7.12
CA SER A 63 12.69 -13.58 7.47
C SER A 63 11.71 -14.73 7.76
N PRO A 64 10.87 -14.63 8.81
CA PRO A 64 9.88 -15.66 9.14
C PRO A 64 8.87 -15.91 8.01
N ILE A 65 8.69 -14.92 7.13
CA ILE A 65 7.92 -15.05 5.90
C ILE A 65 8.86 -14.71 4.75
N PHE A 66 9.12 -15.67 3.87
CA PHE A 66 9.95 -15.44 2.69
C PHE A 66 9.11 -14.74 1.61
N ARG A 67 9.67 -13.70 0.97
CA ARG A 67 9.10 -13.10 -0.25
C ARG A 67 7.69 -12.49 -0.12
N TYR A 68 7.47 -11.73 0.96
CA TYR A 68 6.25 -10.94 1.16
C TYR A 68 6.46 -9.44 0.90
N ALA A 69 5.35 -8.71 0.79
CA ALA A 69 5.35 -7.26 0.62
C ALA A 69 5.67 -6.57 1.96
N LYS A 70 6.71 -5.73 1.96
CA LYS A 70 7.02 -4.86 3.10
C LYS A 70 5.90 -3.85 3.30
N ARG A 71 5.71 -3.45 4.56
CA ARG A 71 4.81 -2.35 4.92
C ARG A 71 5.40 -1.06 4.34
N ALA A 72 4.73 -0.46 3.37
CA ALA A 72 5.22 0.72 2.68
C ALA A 72 4.08 1.55 2.09
N TYR A 73 4.35 2.83 1.83
CA TYR A 73 3.50 3.67 1.00
C TYR A 73 4.33 4.49 0.01
N PHE A 74 3.70 4.75 -1.12
CA PHE A 74 4.28 5.48 -2.24
C PHE A 74 3.28 6.54 -2.67
N ILE A 75 3.77 7.75 -2.96
CA ILE A 75 2.94 8.80 -3.55
C ILE A 75 3.42 8.98 -4.99
N ILE A 76 2.50 8.78 -5.93
CA ILE A 76 2.76 8.83 -7.36
C ILE A 76 1.94 9.98 -7.93
N ASP A 77 2.57 10.86 -8.70
CA ASP A 77 1.87 11.96 -9.36
C ASP A 77 1.08 11.49 -10.60
N ARG A 78 0.34 12.42 -11.22
CA ARG A 78 -0.49 12.12 -12.40
C ARG A 78 0.32 11.75 -13.65
N ASN A 79 1.63 12.02 -13.66
CA ASN A 79 2.53 11.64 -14.75
C ASN A 79 3.19 10.27 -14.50
N GLY A 80 2.86 9.59 -13.40
CA GLY A 80 3.44 8.31 -13.04
C GLY A 80 4.80 8.43 -12.34
N VAL A 81 5.18 9.62 -11.86
CA VAL A 81 6.46 9.83 -11.16
C VAL A 81 6.26 9.65 -9.66
N VAL A 82 7.11 8.83 -9.05
CA VAL A 82 7.14 8.64 -7.59
C VAL A 82 7.69 9.90 -6.94
N LYS A 83 6.86 10.59 -6.14
CA LYS A 83 7.23 11.80 -5.38
C LYS A 83 7.66 11.49 -3.96
N TRP A 84 7.18 10.37 -3.41
CA TRP A 84 7.47 9.97 -2.05
C TRP A 84 7.60 8.46 -1.94
N ILE A 85 8.56 8.01 -1.15
CA ILE A 85 8.79 6.61 -0.83
C ILE A 85 8.97 6.51 0.68
N LYS A 86 8.16 5.67 1.32
CA LYS A 86 8.39 5.26 2.70
C LYS A 86 8.20 3.76 2.82
N VAL A 87 9.31 3.06 3.05
CA VAL A 87 9.32 1.65 3.44
C VAL A 87 9.58 1.60 4.93
N MET A 88 8.78 0.82 5.67
CA MET A 88 8.94 0.66 7.10
C MET A 88 10.03 -0.36 7.41
N ASP A 89 10.81 -0.10 8.45
CA ASP A 89 11.86 -1.02 8.90
C ASP A 89 11.26 -2.27 9.56
N ASN A 90 10.22 -2.07 10.38
CA ASN A 90 9.48 -3.16 11.00
C ASN A 90 8.19 -3.47 10.21
N PRO A 91 8.03 -4.70 9.69
CA PRO A 91 6.83 -5.07 8.96
C PRO A 91 5.58 -5.09 9.83
N LEU A 92 5.69 -5.15 11.16
CA LEU A 92 4.55 -5.14 12.08
C LEU A 92 3.97 -3.75 12.35
N ASP A 93 4.72 -2.70 12.02
CA ASP A 93 4.26 -1.33 12.22
C ASP A 93 3.09 -1.05 11.29
N LEU A 94 2.03 -0.43 11.80
CA LEU A 94 0.90 -0.04 10.98
C LEU A 94 1.16 1.30 10.30
N LEU A 95 0.66 1.44 9.08
CA LEU A 95 0.64 2.73 8.40
C LEU A 95 -0.45 3.61 9.01
N ASN A 96 -0.11 4.88 9.26
CA ASN A 96 -1.04 5.88 9.75
C ASN A 96 -1.55 6.75 8.58
N PRO A 97 -2.85 6.76 8.28
CA PRO A 97 -3.41 7.59 7.21
C PRO A 97 -3.08 9.09 7.36
N ASP A 98 -3.02 9.61 8.59
CA ASP A 98 -2.71 11.02 8.83
C ASP A 98 -1.29 11.40 8.37
N ASP A 99 -0.34 10.48 8.55
CA ASP A 99 1.05 10.71 8.12
C ASP A 99 1.18 10.62 6.60
N VAL A 100 0.40 9.74 5.96
CA VAL A 100 0.33 9.68 4.50
C VAL A 100 -0.35 10.93 3.92
N LEU A 101 -1.39 11.45 4.57
CA LEU A 101 -2.05 12.70 4.15
C LEU A 101 -1.11 13.91 4.27
N LYS A 102 -0.29 13.98 5.34
CA LYS A 102 0.75 15.02 5.46
C LYS A 102 1.78 14.90 4.34
N ALA A 103 2.25 13.69 4.07
CA ALA A 103 3.21 13.43 2.99
C ALA A 103 2.61 13.79 1.62
N LEU A 104 1.34 13.47 1.37
CA LEU A 104 0.62 13.82 0.14
C LEU A 104 0.57 15.34 -0.07
N LYS A 105 0.23 16.10 0.97
CA LYS A 105 0.20 17.57 0.89
C LYS A 105 1.58 18.17 0.66
N ALA A 106 2.63 17.55 1.18
CA ALA A 106 4.02 17.99 0.98
C ALA A 106 4.59 17.62 -0.40
N ALA A 107 4.03 16.59 -1.03
CA ALA A 107 4.45 16.07 -2.34
C ALA A 107 3.66 16.68 -3.52
N ALA A 108 2.63 17.48 -3.24
CA ALA A 108 1.75 18.13 -4.21
C ALA A 108 2.40 19.36 -4.88
#